data_AF-A0A3D8TNY9-F1
#
_entry.id   AF-A0A3D8TNY9-F1
#
_cell.length_a   1.000
_cell.length_b   1.000
_cell.length_c   1.000
_cell.angle_alpha   90.00
_cell.angle_beta   90.00
_cell.angle_gamma   90.00
#
_symmetry.space_group_name_H-M   'P 1'
#
loop_
_entity.id
_entity.type
_entity.pdbx_description
1 polymer ?
#
loop_
_entity_poly.entity_id
_entity_poly.type
_entity_poly.pdbx_seq_one_letter_code
_entity_poly.pdbx_strand_id
1 'polypeptide(L)'
;MQSISELRRSARESLQGKWGLAIGIFILSYLIIAAGSSILGFIPILGWLASFLLVGPLTIGVTWFYLSLSRKERPDVGYMFSGFNDFGRTLLAYVLVTLFTMLWSLLLIVPGIIKMYSYSQTYYILRDNPEISALDAITESRHMMNGYKGKLFGLSLTFLLWYLIPVVIFIIGVAVMGTGAAFSDVSYYGQSGSFSVVSLGAVLGGSFVLLLGFLALVAVSIFIYPYSQTAYAGFHDDLYSLVEQNLEENDPYETGFQEEFEQTEEPSDSHTEQVDNHSQETKEKDDTENDKNK
;
A
#
# COMPACT_ATOMS: atom_id res chain seq x y z
N MET A 1 -13.17 -3.42 -3.85
CA MET A 1 -12.15 -2.37 -3.59
C MET A 1 -12.81 -1.11 -3.03
N GLN A 2 -12.60 -0.84 -1.74
CA GLN A 2 -13.05 0.34 -1.00
C GLN A 2 -12.69 1.66 -1.69
N SER A 3 -13.54 2.67 -1.55
CA SER A 3 -13.27 4.03 -2.03
C SER A 3 -12.11 4.69 -1.26
N ILE A 4 -11.48 5.70 -1.86
CA ILE A 4 -10.40 6.47 -1.19
C ILE A 4 -10.90 7.10 0.12
N SER A 5 -12.14 7.56 0.16
CA SER A 5 -12.78 8.09 1.37
C SER A 5 -12.95 7.04 2.47
N GLU A 6 -13.31 5.81 2.10
CA GLU A 6 -13.46 4.71 3.06
C GLU A 6 -12.12 4.26 3.63
N LEU A 7 -11.09 4.12 2.78
CA LEU A 7 -9.72 3.82 3.21
C LEU A 7 -9.21 4.87 4.20
N ARG A 8 -9.42 6.15 3.88
CA ARG A 8 -9.08 7.28 4.74
C ARG A 8 -9.88 7.31 6.04
N ARG A 9 -11.15 6.90 6.02
CA ARG A 9 -11.98 6.81 7.21
C ARG A 9 -11.51 5.67 8.11
N SER A 10 -11.34 4.48 7.53
CA SER A 10 -10.85 3.28 8.21
C SER A 10 -9.50 3.53 8.88
N ALA A 11 -8.56 4.16 8.18
CA ALA A 11 -7.26 4.50 8.76
C ALA A 11 -7.38 5.46 9.95
N ARG A 12 -8.27 6.45 9.88
CA ARG A 12 -8.51 7.37 11.00
C ARG A 12 -9.12 6.64 12.20
N GLU A 13 -10.05 5.71 11.95
CA GLU A 13 -10.67 4.87 12.98
C GLU A 13 -9.64 3.97 13.67
N SER A 14 -8.77 3.30 12.91
CA SER A 14 -7.69 2.45 13.45
C SER A 14 -6.68 3.22 14.32
N LEU A 15 -6.55 4.53 14.11
CA LEU A 15 -5.70 5.42 14.91
C LEU A 15 -6.39 5.99 16.16
N GLN A 16 -7.73 5.87 16.30
CA GLN A 16 -8.43 6.41 17.47
C GLN A 16 -7.93 5.76 18.77
N GLY A 17 -7.57 6.60 19.75
CA GLY A 17 -6.95 6.17 21.00
C GLY A 17 -5.48 5.74 20.89
N LYS A 18 -4.91 5.68 19.68
CA LYS A 18 -3.52 5.23 19.42
C LYS A 18 -2.63 6.30 18.75
N TRP A 19 -3.16 7.50 18.47
CA TRP A 19 -2.42 8.60 17.83
C TRP A 19 -1.09 8.92 18.50
N GLY A 20 -1.05 9.03 19.83
CA GLY A 20 0.19 9.33 20.55
C GLY A 20 1.26 8.26 20.36
N LEU A 21 0.85 7.00 20.31
CA LEU A 21 1.75 5.88 20.08
C LEU A 21 2.24 5.86 18.62
N ALA A 22 1.35 6.03 17.64
CA ALA A 22 1.71 6.10 16.22
C ALA A 22 2.68 7.28 15.92
N ILE A 23 2.39 8.47 16.45
CA ILE A 23 3.29 9.63 16.37
C ILE A 23 4.63 9.33 17.07
N GLY A 24 4.59 8.67 18.23
CA GLY A 24 5.79 8.22 18.94
C GLY A 24 6.68 7.32 18.09
N ILE A 25 6.11 6.34 17.39
CA ILE A 25 6.84 5.48 16.44
C ILE A 25 7.45 6.30 15.31
N PHE A 26 6.70 7.24 14.72
CA PHE A 26 7.23 8.11 13.68
C PHE A 26 8.44 8.92 14.17
N ILE A 27 8.32 9.61 15.30
CA ILE A 27 9.39 10.44 15.84
C ILE A 27 10.59 9.58 16.23
N LEU A 28 10.36 8.47 16.92
CA LEU A 28 11.43 7.58 17.38
C LEU A 28 12.19 6.96 16.20
N SER A 29 11.48 6.45 15.20
CA SER A 29 12.10 5.90 13.99
C SER A 29 12.90 6.95 13.23
N TYR A 30 12.37 8.17 13.08
CA TYR A 30 13.10 9.29 12.48
C TYR A 30 14.38 9.64 13.25
N LEU A 31 14.32 9.74 14.59
CA LEU A 31 15.49 10.04 15.41
C LEU A 31 16.56 8.95 15.33
N ILE A 32 16.17 7.67 15.32
CA ILE A 32 17.09 6.55 15.17
C ILE A 32 17.80 6.62 13.82
N ILE A 33 17.05 6.83 12.73
CA ILE A 33 17.60 6.94 11.38
C ILE A 33 18.52 8.16 11.27
N ALA A 34 18.10 9.31 11.80
CA ALA A 34 18.88 10.54 11.75
C ALA A 34 20.19 10.42 12.56
N ALA A 35 20.14 9.87 13.77
CA ALA A 35 21.31 9.66 14.62
C ALA A 35 22.27 8.63 13.99
N GLY A 36 21.73 7.50 13.52
CA GLY A 36 22.52 6.47 12.86
C GLY A 36 23.20 6.99 11.59
N SER A 37 22.47 7.71 10.75
CA SER A 37 23.02 8.30 9.52
C SER A 37 24.07 9.39 9.82
N SER A 38 23.88 10.19 10.88
CA SER A 38 24.86 11.21 11.27
C SER A 38 26.18 10.60 11.74
N ILE A 39 26.13 9.51 12.52
CA ILE A 39 27.32 8.80 12.99
C ILE A 39 28.04 8.10 11.83
N LEU A 40 27.29 7.42 10.96
CA LEU A 40 27.87 6.69 9.84
C LEU A 40 28.38 7.62 8.74
N GLY A 41 27.79 8.81 8.56
CA GLY A 41 28.15 9.78 7.54
C GLY A 41 29.59 10.31 7.61
N PHE A 42 30.28 10.14 8.74
CA PHE A 42 31.70 10.48 8.88
C PHE A 42 32.64 9.54 8.11
N ILE A 43 32.15 8.35 7.70
CA ILE A 43 32.93 7.37 6.95
C ILE A 43 32.49 7.42 5.48
N PRO A 44 33.32 7.95 4.56
CA PRO A 44 32.97 8.04 3.14
C PRO A 44 32.65 6.67 2.54
N ILE A 45 31.59 6.59 1.73
CA ILE A 45 31.13 5.40 0.98
C ILE A 45 30.65 4.25 1.89
N LEU A 46 31.49 3.75 2.80
CA LEU A 46 31.17 2.67 3.74
C LEU A 46 30.08 3.06 4.73
N GLY A 47 30.08 4.30 5.22
CA GLY A 47 29.03 4.81 6.10
C GLY A 47 27.67 4.87 5.43
N TRP A 48 27.65 5.28 4.16
CA TRP A 48 26.43 5.30 3.36
C TRP A 48 25.88 3.89 3.15
N LEU A 49 26.73 2.92 2.78
CA LEU A 49 26.32 1.51 2.64
C LEU A 49 25.86 0.92 3.98
N ALA A 50 26.57 1.21 5.08
CA ALA A 50 26.21 0.79 6.43
C ALA A 50 24.84 1.32 6.86
N SER A 51 24.44 2.52 6.39
CA SER A 51 23.13 3.09 6.73
C SER A 51 21.97 2.24 6.20
N PHE A 52 22.13 1.55 5.06
CA PHE A 52 21.09 0.66 4.52
C PHE A 52 20.80 -0.53 5.45
N LEU A 53 21.81 -1.02 6.17
CA LEU A 53 21.65 -2.14 7.10
C LEU A 53 20.74 -1.74 8.28
N LEU A 54 20.75 -0.47 8.68
CA LEU A 54 19.85 0.04 9.71
C LEU A 54 18.48 0.41 9.12
N VAL A 55 18.47 1.16 8.03
CA VAL A 55 17.25 1.76 7.47
C VAL A 55 16.30 0.71 6.91
N GLY A 56 16.80 -0.31 6.22
CA GLY A 56 15.95 -1.29 5.54
C GLY A 56 15.03 -2.07 6.49
N PRO A 57 15.59 -2.88 7.41
CA PRO A 57 14.80 -3.64 8.37
C PRO A 57 13.95 -2.76 9.29
N LEU A 58 14.44 -1.58 9.70
CA LEU A 58 13.66 -0.63 10.51
C LEU A 58 12.45 -0.09 9.74
N THR A 59 12.61 0.27 8.46
CA THR A 59 11.51 0.76 7.62
C THR A 59 10.43 -0.31 7.46
N ILE A 60 10.83 -1.56 7.25
CA ILE A 60 9.89 -2.68 7.13
C ILE A 60 9.20 -2.97 8.46
N GLY A 61 9.94 -2.96 9.58
CA GLY A 61 9.34 -3.12 10.91
C GLY A 61 8.34 -2.02 11.26
N VAL A 62 8.62 -0.75 10.92
CA VAL A 62 7.66 0.36 11.05
C VAL A 62 6.45 0.14 10.13
N THR A 63 6.65 -0.35 8.91
CA THR A 63 5.56 -0.69 7.98
C THR A 63 4.65 -1.76 8.57
N TRP A 64 5.23 -2.82 9.14
CA TRP A 64 4.48 -3.88 9.84
C TRP A 64 3.76 -3.33 11.07
N PHE A 65 4.39 -2.44 11.83
CA PHE A 65 3.76 -1.75 12.94
C PHE A 65 2.48 -0.98 12.52
N TYR A 66 2.52 -0.24 11.42
CA TYR A 66 1.32 0.45 10.94
C TYR A 66 0.25 -0.49 10.38
N LEU A 67 0.68 -1.61 9.80
CA LEU A 67 -0.24 -2.68 9.38
C LEU A 67 -0.94 -3.32 10.59
N SER A 68 -0.26 -3.53 11.71
CA SER A 68 -0.90 -4.08 12.92
C SER A 68 -1.88 -3.08 13.53
N LEU A 69 -1.58 -1.78 13.47
CA LEU A 69 -2.55 -0.74 13.83
C LEU A 69 -3.78 -0.76 12.93
N SER A 70 -3.60 -0.87 11.61
CA SER A 70 -4.69 -0.97 10.63
C SER A 70 -5.63 -2.13 10.97
N ARG A 71 -5.06 -3.30 11.28
CA ARG A 71 -5.76 -4.52 11.71
C ARG A 71 -6.31 -4.49 13.15
N LYS A 72 -6.28 -3.31 13.80
CA LYS A 72 -6.77 -3.06 15.16
C LYS A 72 -6.04 -3.85 16.26
N GLU A 73 -4.88 -4.42 15.96
CA GLU A 73 -4.02 -5.11 16.92
C GLU A 73 -3.43 -4.11 17.95
N ARG A 74 -2.78 -4.63 18.99
CA ARG A 74 -2.15 -3.83 20.06
C ARG A 74 -0.63 -4.06 20.09
N PRO A 75 0.12 -3.61 19.07
CA PRO A 75 1.57 -3.73 19.10
C PRO A 75 2.16 -2.80 20.17
N ASP A 76 3.25 -3.24 20.78
CA ASP A 76 4.10 -2.40 21.61
C ASP A 76 5.09 -1.58 20.76
N VAL A 77 5.86 -0.72 21.41
CA VAL A 77 6.88 0.10 20.72
C VAL A 77 8.01 -0.75 20.16
N GLY A 78 8.33 -1.88 20.80
CA GLY A 78 9.39 -2.80 20.36
C GLY A 78 9.09 -3.45 19.02
N TYR A 79 7.80 -3.61 18.67
CA TYR A 79 7.37 -4.20 17.42
C TYR A 79 7.90 -3.47 16.17
N MET A 80 8.23 -2.17 16.24
CA MET A 80 8.82 -1.47 15.10
C MET A 80 10.21 -2.02 14.69
N PHE A 81 10.87 -2.78 15.58
CA PHE A 81 12.13 -3.47 15.30
C PHE A 81 11.93 -4.90 14.76
N SER A 82 10.69 -5.34 14.53
CA SER A 82 10.39 -6.70 14.08
C SER A 82 11.09 -7.08 12.78
N GLY A 83 11.34 -6.11 11.88
CA GLY A 83 12.06 -6.37 10.63
C GLY A 83 13.48 -6.88 10.84
N PHE A 84 14.11 -6.58 11.99
CA PHE A 84 15.45 -7.11 12.31
C PHE A 84 15.44 -8.60 12.67
N ASN A 85 14.30 -9.17 13.07
CA ASN A 85 14.20 -10.61 13.36
C ASN A 85 14.38 -11.46 12.09
N ASP A 86 14.05 -10.89 10.93
CA ASP A 86 14.26 -11.49 9.62
C ASP A 86 15.12 -10.57 8.74
N PHE A 87 16.30 -10.25 9.26
CA PHE A 87 17.21 -9.25 8.70
C PHE A 87 17.54 -9.53 7.22
N GLY A 88 17.81 -10.79 6.86
CA GLY A 88 18.22 -11.15 5.50
C GLY A 88 17.15 -10.84 4.45
N ARG A 89 15.91 -11.27 4.69
CA ARG A 89 14.80 -11.06 3.75
C ARG A 89 14.37 -9.60 3.72
N THR A 90 14.27 -8.96 4.88
CA THR A 90 13.86 -7.55 4.97
C THR A 90 14.89 -6.62 4.33
N LEU A 91 16.19 -6.79 4.62
CA LEU A 91 17.23 -5.99 3.99
C LEU A 91 17.25 -6.22 2.48
N LEU A 92 17.19 -7.47 2.02
CA LEU A 92 17.22 -7.79 0.60
C LEU A 92 16.00 -7.20 -0.13
N ALA A 93 14.80 -7.30 0.44
CA ALA A 93 13.59 -6.70 -0.13
C ALA A 93 13.74 -5.18 -0.23
N TYR A 94 14.20 -4.52 0.83
CA TYR A 94 14.40 -3.07 0.83
C TYR A 94 15.41 -2.62 -0.24
N VAL A 95 16.55 -3.29 -0.32
CA VAL A 95 17.60 -3.00 -1.30
C VAL A 95 17.10 -3.22 -2.73
N LEU A 96 16.42 -4.34 -3.01
CA LEU A 96 15.91 -4.65 -4.34
C LEU A 96 14.80 -3.69 -4.78
N VAL A 97 13.84 -3.38 -3.91
CA VAL A 97 12.78 -2.40 -4.21
C VAL A 97 13.39 -1.03 -4.49
N THR A 98 14.37 -0.60 -3.68
CA THR A 98 15.06 0.68 -3.86
C THR A 98 15.84 0.70 -5.17
N LEU A 99 16.62 -0.35 -5.46
CA LEU A 99 17.42 -0.48 -6.67
C LEU A 99 16.55 -0.47 -7.92
N PHE A 100 15.50 -1.31 -7.98
CA PHE A 100 14.62 -1.36 -9.14
C PHE A 100 13.90 -0.02 -9.35
N THR A 101 13.39 0.60 -8.28
CA THR A 101 12.74 1.91 -8.37
C THR A 101 13.71 2.99 -8.87
N MET A 102 14.95 2.98 -8.38
CA MET A 102 16.00 3.92 -8.81
C MET A 102 16.35 3.72 -10.29
N LEU A 103 16.54 2.48 -10.75
CA LEU A 103 16.84 2.19 -12.15
C LEU A 103 15.73 2.68 -13.10
N TRP A 104 14.46 2.47 -12.73
CA TRP A 104 13.32 2.98 -13.52
C TRP A 104 13.23 4.51 -13.49
N SER A 105 13.53 5.13 -12.36
CA SER A 105 13.51 6.59 -12.19
C SER A 105 14.65 7.26 -12.95
N LEU A 106 15.81 6.59 -13.08
CA LEU A 106 16.95 7.07 -13.85
C LEU A 106 16.67 7.09 -15.35
N LEU A 107 15.87 6.14 -15.84
CA LEU A 107 15.47 6.10 -17.25
C LEU A 107 14.51 7.26 -17.55
N LEU A 108 13.44 7.41 -16.76
CA LEU A 108 12.47 8.51 -16.84
C LEU A 108 11.70 8.64 -15.51
N ILE A 109 11.26 9.86 -15.18
CA ILE A 109 10.53 10.14 -13.93
C ILE A 109 9.18 9.40 -13.87
N VAL A 110 8.37 9.44 -14.93
CA VAL A 110 7.03 8.85 -14.98
C VAL A 110 7.04 7.32 -14.75
N PRO A 111 7.83 6.50 -15.49
CA PRO A 111 7.88 5.07 -15.22
C PRO A 111 8.49 4.74 -13.86
N GLY A 112 9.40 5.58 -13.33
CA GLY A 112 9.87 5.48 -11.94
C GLY A 112 8.73 5.50 -10.93
N ILE A 113 7.82 6.48 -11.04
CA ILE A 113 6.64 6.60 -10.18
C ILE A 113 5.71 5.38 -10.34
N ILE A 114 5.44 4.93 -11.57
CA ILE A 114 4.58 3.76 -11.81
C ILE A 114 5.16 2.50 -11.15
N LYS A 115 6.50 2.32 -11.23
CA LYS A 115 7.18 1.15 -10.65
C LYS A 115 7.26 1.22 -9.13
N MET A 116 7.44 2.40 -8.55
CA MET A 116 7.30 2.62 -7.11
C MET A 116 5.95 2.08 -6.59
N TYR A 117 4.83 2.46 -7.23
CA TYR A 117 3.52 1.93 -6.85
C TYR A 117 3.37 0.44 -7.12
N SER A 118 3.99 -0.08 -8.19
CA SER A 118 3.98 -1.52 -8.50
C SER A 118 4.69 -2.36 -7.44
N TYR A 119 5.61 -1.79 -6.66
CA TYR A 119 6.33 -2.49 -5.60
C TYR A 119 5.82 -2.18 -4.19
N SER A 120 4.84 -1.29 -4.06
CA SER A 120 4.35 -0.78 -2.77
C SER A 120 3.86 -1.85 -1.79
N GLN A 121 3.39 -3.00 -2.29
CA GLN A 121 2.83 -4.07 -1.45
C GLN A 121 3.87 -5.05 -0.91
N THR A 122 5.12 -4.96 -1.40
CA THR A 122 6.18 -5.94 -1.12
C THR A 122 6.37 -6.18 0.38
N TYR A 123 6.45 -5.09 1.16
CA TYR A 123 6.74 -5.20 2.58
C TYR A 123 5.58 -5.79 3.38
N TYR A 124 4.33 -5.56 2.96
CA TYR A 124 3.17 -6.17 3.60
C TYR A 124 3.10 -7.68 3.28
N ILE A 125 3.37 -8.06 2.03
CA ILE A 125 3.44 -9.47 1.62
C ILE A 125 4.50 -10.24 2.41
N LEU A 126 5.67 -9.64 2.68
CA LEU A 126 6.69 -10.28 3.52
C LEU A 126 6.19 -10.59 4.94
N ARG A 127 5.28 -9.76 5.49
CA ARG A 127 4.67 -10.00 6.79
C ARG A 127 3.66 -11.14 6.73
N ASP A 128 2.81 -11.13 5.72
CA ASP A 128 1.68 -12.05 5.62
C ASP A 128 2.12 -13.44 5.14
N ASN A 129 3.23 -13.52 4.39
CA ASN A 129 3.84 -14.77 3.95
C ASN A 129 5.27 -14.91 4.50
N PRO A 130 5.47 -15.43 5.72
CA PRO A 130 6.79 -15.56 6.33
C PRO A 130 7.77 -16.51 5.60
N GLU A 131 7.32 -17.28 4.61
CA GLU A 131 8.21 -18.16 3.83
C GLU A 131 8.57 -17.60 2.45
N ILE A 132 7.91 -16.53 1.99
CA ILE A 132 8.13 -15.99 0.65
C ILE A 132 9.52 -15.35 0.50
N SER A 133 10.20 -15.57 -0.62
CA SER A 133 11.47 -14.87 -0.85
C SER A 133 11.25 -13.38 -1.12
N ALA A 134 12.29 -12.56 -0.93
CA ALA A 134 12.21 -11.12 -1.20
C ALA A 134 11.88 -10.81 -2.68
N LEU A 135 12.43 -11.59 -3.62
CA LEU A 135 12.16 -11.41 -5.05
C LEU A 135 10.75 -11.83 -5.43
N ASP A 136 10.26 -12.93 -4.85
CA ASP A 136 8.91 -13.42 -5.11
C ASP A 136 7.87 -12.44 -4.57
N ALA A 137 8.09 -11.87 -3.38
CA ALA A 137 7.21 -10.82 -2.85
C ALA A 137 7.17 -9.56 -3.73
N ILE A 138 8.30 -9.15 -4.32
CA ILE A 138 8.33 -8.03 -5.28
C ILE A 138 7.54 -8.37 -6.54
N THR A 139 7.63 -9.62 -6.98
CA THR A 139 6.91 -10.12 -8.15
C THR A 139 5.42 -10.13 -7.88
N GLU A 140 5.00 -10.71 -6.76
CA GLU A 140 3.62 -10.78 -6.29
C GLU A 140 3.00 -9.39 -6.14
N SER A 141 3.70 -8.47 -5.49
CA SER A 141 3.32 -7.05 -5.38
C SER A 141 3.03 -6.43 -6.76
N ARG A 142 3.86 -6.76 -7.76
CA ARG A 142 3.70 -6.27 -9.14
C ARG A 142 2.45 -6.82 -9.82
N HIS A 143 2.13 -8.09 -9.57
CA HIS A 143 0.95 -8.77 -10.11
C HIS A 143 -0.32 -8.23 -9.47
N MET A 144 -0.41 -8.23 -8.14
CA MET A 144 -1.56 -7.72 -7.39
C MET A 144 -1.83 -6.24 -7.68
N MET A 145 -0.81 -5.43 -7.92
CA MET A 145 -0.99 -4.01 -8.21
C MET A 145 -1.47 -3.71 -9.64
N ASN A 146 -1.53 -4.68 -10.55
CA ASN A 146 -2.03 -4.42 -11.90
C ASN A 146 -3.51 -4.02 -11.87
N GLY A 147 -3.84 -2.89 -12.50
CA GLY A 147 -5.17 -2.27 -12.40
C GLY A 147 -5.37 -1.33 -11.19
N TYR A 148 -4.55 -1.44 -10.14
CA TYR A 148 -4.77 -0.71 -8.88
C TYR A 148 -3.75 0.43 -8.58
N LYS A 149 -2.69 0.57 -9.38
CA LYS A 149 -1.66 1.63 -9.21
C LYS A 149 -2.24 3.04 -9.19
N GLY A 150 -3.19 3.32 -10.09
CA GLY A 150 -3.84 4.64 -10.16
C GLY A 150 -4.68 4.96 -8.91
N LYS A 151 -5.26 3.94 -8.28
CA LYS A 151 -6.03 4.09 -7.05
C LYS A 151 -5.14 4.42 -5.86
N LEU A 152 -4.01 3.72 -5.73
CA LEU A 152 -3.00 4.02 -4.71
C LEU A 152 -2.37 5.40 -4.94
N PHE A 153 -2.09 5.78 -6.19
CA PHE A 153 -1.64 7.13 -6.54
C PHE A 153 -2.67 8.19 -6.11
N GLY A 154 -3.95 7.98 -6.40
CA GLY A 154 -5.02 8.88 -5.97
C GLY A 154 -5.09 9.01 -4.44
N LEU A 155 -4.96 7.91 -3.71
CA LEU A 155 -4.89 7.91 -2.25
C LEU A 155 -3.69 8.73 -1.76
N SER A 156 -2.49 8.48 -2.29
CA SER A 156 -1.27 9.23 -1.97
C SER A 156 -1.40 10.72 -2.26
N LEU A 157 -2.05 11.09 -3.37
CA LEU A 157 -2.28 12.49 -3.74
C LEU A 157 -3.10 13.24 -2.67
N THR A 158 -4.09 12.58 -2.05
CA THR A 158 -4.88 13.22 -0.98
C THR A 158 -4.05 13.61 0.24
N PHE A 159 -2.97 12.87 0.53
CA PHE A 159 -2.02 13.19 1.60
C PHE A 159 -0.98 14.21 1.15
N LEU A 160 -0.50 14.10 -0.09
CA LEU A 160 0.49 15.01 -0.65
C LEU A 160 -0.01 16.46 -0.70
N LEU A 161 -1.31 16.67 -0.94
CA LEU A 161 -1.92 18.01 -0.96
C LEU A 161 -1.73 18.80 0.35
N TRP A 162 -1.61 18.13 1.50
CA TRP A 162 -1.36 18.81 2.78
C TRP A 162 0.02 19.46 2.84
N TYR A 163 0.99 18.94 2.07
CA TYR A 163 2.34 19.51 1.98
C TYR A 163 2.40 20.78 1.11
N LEU A 164 1.32 21.16 0.42
CA LEU A 164 1.26 22.45 -0.27
C LEU A 164 1.26 23.63 0.72
N ILE A 165 0.73 23.45 1.92
CA ILE A 165 0.66 24.50 2.96
C ILE A 165 2.08 25.00 3.31
N PRO A 166 3.01 24.15 3.80
CA PRO A 166 4.36 24.61 4.09
C PRO A 166 5.11 25.10 2.84
N VAL A 167 4.86 24.53 1.66
CA VAL A 167 5.47 24.98 0.40
C VAL A 167 5.11 26.43 0.09
N VAL A 168 3.84 26.82 0.23
CA VAL A 168 3.41 28.22 0.02
C VAL A 168 4.10 29.16 1.01
N ILE A 169 4.21 28.75 2.28
CA ILE A 169 4.91 29.56 3.31
C ILE A 169 6.40 29.71 2.95
N PHE A 170 7.07 28.65 2.48
CA PHE A 170 8.46 28.73 2.01
C PHE A 170 8.62 29.66 0.81
N ILE A 171 7.72 29.60 -0.18
CA ILE A 171 7.75 30.51 -1.35
C ILE A 171 7.66 31.97 -0.89
N ILE A 172 6.76 32.28 0.05
CA ILE A 172 6.62 33.62 0.60
C ILE A 172 7.91 34.05 1.33
N GLY A 173 8.46 33.18 2.18
CA GLY A 173 9.70 33.47 2.91
C GLY A 173 10.87 33.77 1.98
N VAL A 174 11.06 32.94 0.95
CA VAL A 174 12.10 33.14 -0.08
C VAL A 174 11.84 34.42 -0.88
N ALA A 175 10.59 34.70 -1.27
CA ALA A 175 10.24 35.93 -2.00
C ALA A 175 10.57 37.19 -1.18
N VAL A 176 10.26 37.20 0.12
CA VAL A 176 10.60 38.32 1.02
C VAL A 176 12.11 38.51 1.09
N MET A 177 12.90 37.45 1.26
CA MET A 177 14.37 37.55 1.25
C MET A 177 14.91 38.05 -0.10
N GLY A 178 14.34 37.57 -1.20
CA GLY A 178 14.70 37.99 -2.55
C GLY A 178 14.50 39.49 -2.80
N THR A 179 13.41 40.08 -2.27
CA THR A 179 13.22 41.54 -2.34
C THR A 179 14.31 42.29 -1.60
N GLY A 180 14.72 41.82 -0.41
CA GLY A 180 15.82 42.40 0.36
C GLY A 180 17.15 42.42 -0.39
N ALA A 181 17.48 41.30 -1.06
CA ALA A 181 18.69 41.17 -1.87
C ALA A 181 18.70 42.15 -3.06
N ALA A 182 17.57 42.26 -3.77
CA ALA A 182 17.43 43.19 -4.88
C ALA A 182 17.62 44.67 -4.44
N PHE A 183 17.08 45.05 -3.28
CA PHE A 183 17.28 46.40 -2.75
C PHE A 183 18.72 46.67 -2.27
N SER A 184 19.41 45.65 -1.75
CA SER A 184 20.84 45.79 -1.41
C SER A 184 21.71 45.99 -2.64
N ASP A 185 21.43 45.31 -3.75
CA ASP A 185 22.20 45.48 -5.00
C ASP A 185 22.05 46.91 -5.54
N VAL A 186 20.83 47.44 -5.58
CA VAL A 186 20.57 48.83 -5.99
C VAL A 186 21.32 49.83 -5.10
N SER A 187 21.35 49.60 -3.79
CA SER A 187 22.03 50.47 -2.83
C SER A 187 23.56 50.35 -2.92
N TYR A 188 24.07 49.16 -3.24
CA TYR A 188 25.49 48.87 -3.39
C TYR A 188 26.09 49.55 -4.64
N TYR A 189 25.41 49.47 -5.79
CA TYR A 189 25.78 50.22 -7.00
C TYR A 189 25.56 51.74 -6.86
N GLY A 190 24.66 52.14 -5.95
CA GLY A 190 24.26 53.52 -5.68
C GLY A 190 25.19 54.36 -4.78
N GLN A 191 26.43 53.91 -4.51
CA GLN A 191 27.50 54.74 -3.92
C GLN A 191 27.55 54.83 -2.37
N SER A 192 26.88 53.97 -1.60
CA SER A 192 26.96 54.02 -0.11
C SER A 192 27.76 52.90 0.56
N GLY A 193 28.09 51.79 -0.12
CA GLY A 193 28.89 50.68 0.43
C GLY A 193 28.35 50.08 1.75
N SER A 194 27.14 50.44 2.16
CA SER A 194 26.56 50.21 3.47
C SER A 194 25.32 49.33 3.36
N PHE A 195 25.16 48.40 4.31
CA PHE A 195 24.00 47.51 4.36
C PHE A 195 22.72 48.32 4.63
N SER A 196 21.69 48.15 3.79
CA SER A 196 20.45 48.91 3.91
C SER A 196 19.57 48.37 5.06
N VAL A 197 18.83 49.26 5.75
CA VAL A 197 17.85 48.84 6.77
C VAL A 197 16.75 47.96 6.16
N VAL A 198 16.41 48.22 4.89
CA VAL A 198 15.42 47.44 4.13
C VAL A 198 15.89 46.01 3.89
N SER A 199 17.15 45.81 3.49
CA SER A 199 17.73 44.47 3.31
C SER A 199 17.82 43.71 4.63
N LEU A 200 18.11 44.39 5.75
CA LEU A 200 18.08 43.76 7.08
C LEU A 200 16.68 43.28 7.44
N GLY A 201 15.67 44.15 7.29
CA GLY A 201 14.28 43.83 7.59
C GLY A 201 13.76 42.65 6.75
N ALA A 202 14.11 42.61 5.47
CA ALA A 202 13.73 41.53 4.57
C ALA A 202 14.40 40.18 4.92
N VAL A 203 15.69 40.19 5.30
CA VAL A 203 16.38 38.96 5.74
C VAL A 203 15.76 38.42 7.03
N LEU A 204 15.53 39.28 8.03
CA LEU A 204 14.95 38.88 9.31
C LEU A 204 13.49 38.42 9.15
N GLY A 205 12.67 39.19 8.44
CA GLY A 205 11.28 38.85 8.16
C GLY A 205 11.15 37.56 7.35
N GLY A 206 11.95 37.42 6.29
CA GLY A 206 12.01 36.20 5.48
C GLY A 206 12.43 34.98 6.30
N SER A 207 13.48 35.10 7.11
CA SER A 207 13.94 34.02 7.99
C SER A 207 12.87 33.58 8.99
N PHE A 208 12.12 34.53 9.56
CA PHE A 208 11.00 34.22 10.45
C PHE A 208 9.89 33.46 9.72
N VAL A 209 9.53 33.87 8.50
CA VAL A 209 8.53 33.15 7.68
C VAL A 209 9.02 31.75 7.30
N LEU A 210 10.30 31.58 6.96
CA LEU A 210 10.89 30.26 6.69
C LEU A 210 10.84 29.35 7.92
N LEU A 211 11.07 29.89 9.13
CA LEU A 211 10.93 29.15 10.38
C LEU A 211 9.49 28.71 10.61
N LEU A 212 8.50 29.58 10.36
CA LEU A 212 7.08 29.19 10.40
C LEU A 212 6.76 28.10 9.37
N GLY A 213 7.33 28.20 8.16
CA GLY A 213 7.21 27.16 7.13
C GLY A 213 7.77 25.82 7.58
N PHE A 214 8.93 25.83 8.25
CA PHE A 214 9.53 24.63 8.82
C PHE A 214 8.67 24.03 9.95
N LEU A 215 8.15 24.85 10.87
CA LEU A 215 7.24 24.38 11.92
C LEU A 215 5.96 23.79 11.34
N ALA A 216 5.38 24.43 10.31
CA ALA A 216 4.22 23.91 9.60
C ALA A 216 4.53 22.57 8.91
N LEU A 217 5.70 22.43 8.28
CA LEU A 217 6.14 21.18 7.66
C LEU A 217 6.25 20.04 8.69
N VAL A 218 6.85 20.31 9.84
CA VAL A 218 6.97 19.34 10.93
C VAL A 218 5.59 18.95 11.46
N ALA A 219 4.72 19.94 11.74
CA ALA A 219 3.37 19.68 12.24
C ALA A 219 2.53 18.85 11.26
N VAL A 220 2.57 19.19 9.97
CA VAL A 220 1.90 18.43 8.91
C VAL A 220 2.47 17.01 8.84
N SER A 221 3.80 16.84 8.92
CA SER A 221 4.42 15.51 8.85
C SER A 221 4.05 14.63 10.03
N ILE A 222 4.05 15.18 11.25
CA ILE A 222 3.65 14.46 12.47
C ILE A 222 2.22 13.92 12.35
N PHE A 223 1.31 14.69 11.74
CA PHE A 223 -0.08 14.28 11.57
C PHE A 223 -0.28 13.34 10.37
N ILE A 224 0.29 13.68 9.21
CA ILE A 224 0.03 12.98 7.94
C ILE A 224 0.79 11.65 7.86
N TYR A 225 1.99 11.55 8.43
CA TYR A 225 2.77 10.32 8.35
C TYR A 225 2.01 9.11 8.93
N PRO A 226 1.59 9.09 10.21
CA PRO A 226 0.87 7.94 10.76
C PRO A 226 -0.45 7.70 10.02
N TYR A 227 -1.14 8.76 9.61
CA TYR A 227 -2.39 8.66 8.88
C TYR A 227 -2.22 7.97 7.51
N SER A 228 -1.23 8.38 6.74
CA SER A 228 -0.94 7.81 5.42
C SER A 228 -0.45 6.37 5.50
N GLN A 229 0.43 6.04 6.45
CA GLN A 229 0.94 4.67 6.62
C GLN A 229 -0.17 3.67 6.98
N THR A 230 -1.08 4.05 7.88
CA THR A 230 -2.25 3.20 8.19
C THR A 230 -3.21 3.09 7.00
N ALA A 231 -3.36 4.14 6.19
CA ALA A 231 -4.19 4.08 4.98
C ALA A 231 -3.60 3.17 3.88
N TYR A 232 -2.28 3.16 3.71
CA TYR A 232 -1.61 2.24 2.79
C TYR A 232 -1.69 0.79 3.27
N ALA A 233 -1.60 0.56 4.58
CA ALA A 233 -1.86 -0.75 5.17
C ALA A 233 -3.30 -1.21 4.94
N GLY A 234 -4.30 -0.35 5.14
CA GLY A 234 -5.70 -0.69 4.83
C GLY A 234 -5.93 -0.94 3.34
N PHE A 235 -5.24 -0.22 2.46
CA PHE A 235 -5.26 -0.48 1.02
C PHE A 235 -4.69 -1.87 0.69
N HIS A 236 -3.65 -2.31 1.40
CA HIS A 236 -3.10 -3.66 1.24
C HIS A 236 -4.13 -4.73 1.60
N ASP A 237 -4.77 -4.63 2.77
CA ASP A 237 -5.77 -5.61 3.21
C ASP A 237 -6.98 -5.67 2.25
N ASP A 238 -7.47 -4.52 1.76
CA ASP A 238 -8.55 -4.45 0.76
C ASP A 238 -8.11 -5.02 -0.59
N LEU A 239 -6.86 -4.78 -1.01
CA LEU A 239 -6.35 -5.37 -2.26
C LEU A 239 -6.17 -6.88 -2.15
N TYR A 240 -5.58 -7.36 -1.06
CA TYR A 240 -5.29 -8.77 -0.84
C TYR A 240 -6.58 -9.60 -0.79
N SER A 241 -7.59 -9.14 -0.06
CA SER A 241 -8.90 -9.82 0.00
C SER A 241 -9.60 -9.93 -1.36
N LEU A 242 -9.43 -8.95 -2.25
CA LEU A 242 -9.96 -9.04 -3.61
C LEU A 242 -9.17 -10.03 -4.48
N VAL A 243 -7.85 -10.06 -4.34
CA VAL A 243 -7.04 -11.03 -5.07
C VAL A 243 -7.43 -12.44 -4.64
N GLU A 244 -7.56 -12.69 -3.33
CA GLU A 244 -7.99 -13.98 -2.80
C GLU A 244 -9.38 -14.39 -3.30
N GLN A 245 -10.36 -13.49 -3.21
CA GLN A 245 -11.71 -13.75 -3.71
C GLN A 245 -11.73 -14.07 -5.21
N ASN A 246 -10.92 -13.38 -6.01
CA ASN A 246 -10.83 -13.67 -7.45
C ASN A 246 -10.14 -15.02 -7.71
N LEU A 247 -9.26 -15.49 -6.83
CA LEU A 247 -8.64 -16.82 -6.97
C LEU A 247 -9.65 -17.92 -6.64
N GLU A 248 -10.44 -17.74 -5.58
CA GLU A 248 -11.54 -18.66 -5.22
C GLU A 248 -12.61 -18.72 -6.32
N GLU A 249 -13.11 -17.58 -6.80
CA GLU A 249 -14.15 -17.52 -7.84
C GLU A 249 -13.70 -18.15 -9.18
N ASN A 250 -12.40 -18.10 -9.49
CA ASN A 250 -11.85 -18.65 -10.73
C ASN A 250 -11.16 -20.01 -10.53
N ASP A 251 -11.42 -20.72 -9.42
CA ASP A 251 -10.92 -22.07 -9.21
C ASP A 251 -11.68 -23.08 -10.10
N PRO A 252 -11.03 -23.66 -11.14
CA PRO A 252 -11.68 -24.57 -12.07
C PRO A 252 -12.18 -25.87 -11.41
N TYR A 253 -11.74 -26.20 -10.19
CA TYR A 253 -12.23 -27.35 -9.44
C TYR A 253 -13.51 -27.06 -8.65
N GLU A 254 -13.78 -25.79 -8.31
CA GLU A 254 -15.02 -25.37 -7.63
C GLU A 254 -16.15 -25.09 -8.65
N THR A 255 -15.82 -24.47 -9.79
CA THR A 255 -16.80 -24.19 -10.87
C THR A 255 -17.29 -25.48 -11.55
N GLY A 256 -16.41 -26.45 -11.78
CA GLY A 256 -16.78 -27.74 -12.38
C GLY A 256 -17.63 -28.62 -11.46
N PHE A 257 -17.48 -28.50 -10.15
CA PHE A 257 -18.30 -29.22 -9.18
C PHE A 257 -19.72 -28.64 -9.13
N GLN A 258 -19.90 -27.32 -9.20
CA GLN A 258 -21.24 -26.71 -9.24
C GLN A 258 -22.02 -27.07 -10.52
N GLU A 259 -21.36 -27.08 -11.68
CA GLU A 259 -22.00 -27.50 -12.95
C GLU A 259 -22.42 -28.98 -12.93
N GLU A 260 -21.65 -29.86 -12.29
CA GLU A 260 -21.99 -31.29 -12.18
C GLU A 260 -23.16 -31.55 -11.23
N PHE A 261 -23.33 -30.73 -10.18
CA PHE A 261 -24.51 -30.80 -9.30
C PHE A 261 -25.77 -30.20 -9.94
N GLU A 262 -25.67 -29.09 -10.69
CA GLU A 262 -26.81 -28.51 -11.43
C GLU A 262 -27.34 -29.45 -12.53
N GLN A 263 -26.47 -30.25 -13.17
CA GLN A 263 -26.90 -31.27 -14.14
C GLN A 263 -27.59 -32.48 -13.49
N THR A 264 -27.38 -32.73 -12.20
CA THR A 264 -28.04 -33.85 -11.49
C THR A 264 -29.42 -33.52 -10.91
N GLU A 265 -29.84 -32.25 -10.93
CA GLU A 265 -31.16 -31.82 -10.41
C GLU A 265 -32.22 -31.57 -11.49
N GLU A 266 -31.95 -31.83 -12.78
CA GLU A 266 -33.01 -31.87 -13.79
C GLU A 266 -33.95 -33.07 -13.51
N PRO A 267 -35.27 -32.86 -13.35
CA PRO A 267 -36.19 -33.96 -13.11
C PRO A 267 -36.28 -34.81 -14.38
N SER A 268 -35.80 -36.06 -14.26
CA SER A 268 -36.02 -37.15 -15.22
C SER A 268 -37.52 -37.29 -15.51
N ASP A 269 -37.96 -36.69 -16.61
CA ASP A 269 -39.33 -36.83 -17.07
C ASP A 269 -39.56 -38.25 -17.61
N SER A 270 -40.48 -38.93 -16.94
CA SER A 270 -41.07 -40.25 -17.17
C SER A 270 -40.86 -40.93 -18.55
N HIS A 271 -40.11 -42.03 -18.55
CA HIS A 271 -40.36 -43.14 -19.47
C HIS A 271 -40.99 -44.31 -18.69
N THR A 272 -42.29 -44.50 -18.90
CA THR A 272 -43.09 -45.61 -18.39
C THR A 272 -42.55 -46.95 -18.92
N GLU A 273 -42.20 -47.86 -18.01
CA GLU A 273 -41.97 -49.28 -18.29
C GLU A 273 -43.21 -49.93 -18.91
N GLN A 274 -43.05 -50.59 -20.05
CA GLN A 274 -43.87 -51.74 -20.44
C GLN A 274 -42.94 -52.93 -20.63
N VAL A 275 -42.86 -53.78 -19.61
CA VAL A 275 -42.30 -55.14 -19.70
C VAL A 275 -43.47 -56.09 -19.54
N ASP A 276 -44.01 -56.55 -20.67
CA ASP A 276 -45.01 -57.61 -20.71
C ASP A 276 -44.36 -58.95 -20.37
N ASN A 277 -44.70 -59.49 -19.19
CA ASN A 277 -44.33 -60.84 -18.77
C ASN A 277 -45.50 -61.79 -19.05
N HIS A 278 -45.30 -62.69 -20.01
CA HIS A 278 -46.29 -63.69 -20.40
C HIS A 278 -45.94 -65.03 -19.75
N SER A 279 -46.78 -65.54 -18.83
CA SER A 279 -47.13 -66.97 -18.69
C SER A 279 -48.13 -67.25 -17.56
N GLN A 280 -49.31 -67.68 -18.00
CA GLN A 280 -50.18 -68.77 -17.47
C GLN A 280 -50.69 -68.74 -16.01
N GLU A 281 -52.02 -68.63 -15.85
CA GLU A 281 -52.86 -69.68 -15.22
C GLU A 281 -54.38 -69.42 -15.39
N THR A 282 -55.02 -70.32 -16.15
CA THR A 282 -56.27 -71.08 -15.92
C THR A 282 -57.55 -70.41 -15.34
N LYS A 283 -58.62 -70.38 -16.17
CA LYS A 283 -60.02 -70.83 -15.90
C LYS A 283 -60.91 -70.51 -17.12
N GLU A 284 -61.35 -71.49 -17.91
CA GLU A 284 -62.55 -72.35 -17.74
C GLU A 284 -63.87 -71.68 -18.22
N LYS A 285 -64.58 -72.42 -19.10
CA LYS A 285 -65.98 -72.30 -19.63
C LYS A 285 -66.21 -71.49 -20.91
N ASP A 286 -66.52 -72.23 -21.98
CA ASP A 286 -67.86 -72.40 -22.63
C ASP A 286 -68.12 -71.22 -23.58
N ASP A 287 -68.53 -71.35 -24.84
CA ASP A 287 -69.22 -72.42 -25.54
C ASP A 287 -69.28 -72.00 -27.02
N THR A 288 -69.27 -72.94 -27.97
CA THR A 288 -69.80 -72.81 -29.37
C THR A 288 -69.17 -71.71 -30.28
N GLU A 289 -69.02 -71.81 -31.60
CA GLU A 289 -69.60 -72.63 -32.64
C GLU A 289 -68.77 -72.41 -33.92
N ASN A 290 -68.68 -73.47 -34.73
CA ASN A 290 -68.82 -73.44 -36.19
C ASN A 290 -67.87 -72.62 -37.09
N ASP A 291 -67.15 -73.39 -37.92
CA ASP A 291 -67.36 -73.47 -39.38
C ASP A 291 -66.20 -73.04 -40.30
N LYS A 292 -65.65 -74.08 -40.94
CA LYS A 292 -65.31 -74.21 -42.37
C LYS A 292 -64.24 -73.32 -43.03
N ASN A 293 -63.34 -74.07 -43.70
CA ASN A 293 -62.83 -73.89 -45.06
C ASN A 293 -62.14 -72.55 -45.37
N LYS A 294 -60.90 -72.53 -45.87
CA LYS A 294 -60.42 -73.30 -47.03
C LYS A 294 -58.93 -73.05 -47.20
#